data_AF-A0A929VRE7-F1
#
_entry.id   AF-A0A929VRE7-F1
#
_cell.length_a   1.000
_cell.length_b   1.000
_cell.length_c   1.000
_cell.angle_alpha   90.00
_cell.angle_beta   90.00
_cell.angle_gamma   90.00
#
_symmetry.space_group_name_H-M   'P 1'
#
loop_
_entity.id
_entity.type
_entity.pdbx_description
1 polymer ?
#
loop_
_entity_poly.entity_id
_entity_poly.type
_entity_poly.pdbx_seq_one_letter_code
_entity_poly.pdbx_strand_id
1 'polypeptide(L)' 'NVCPRQALHARTLGFRHPVSGEEMDFEAPWPADFASLIERWRTYTAHLISR' A
#
# COMPACT_ATOMS: atom_id res chain seq x y z
N ASN A 1 4.71 0.29 17.85
CA ASN A 1 4.23 -0.55 16.73
C ASN A 1 4.16 0.34 15.49
N VAL A 2 4.82 0.01 14.37
CA VAL A 2 4.96 0.92 13.20
C VAL A 2 3.70 0.96 12.33
N CYS A 3 2.96 -0.15 12.26
CA CYS A 3 1.63 -0.22 11.65
C CYS A 3 0.67 -0.78 12.71
N PRO A 4 -0.11 0.06 13.40
CA PRO A 4 -0.94 -0.37 14.54
C PRO A 4 -2.19 -1.16 14.12
N ARG A 5 -2.47 -1.23 12.81
CA ARG A 5 -3.57 -1.95 12.18
C ARG A 5 -3.04 -3.07 11.28
N GLN A 6 -3.94 -3.84 10.68
CA GLN A 6 -3.56 -4.82 9.66
C GLN A 6 -2.76 -4.15 8.53
N ALA A 7 -1.70 -4.81 8.08
CA ALA A 7 -0.93 -4.42 6.90
C ALA A 7 -1.71 -4.76 5.60
N LEU A 8 -2.97 -4.30 5.53
CA LEU A 8 -3.84 -4.34 4.34
C LEU A 8 -4.20 -2.92 3.86
N HIS A 9 -4.09 -2.65 2.55
CA HIS A 9 -4.44 -1.37 1.91
C HIS A 9 -5.01 -1.62 0.51
N ALA A 10 -6.25 -1.21 0.26
CA ALA A 10 -6.84 -1.23 -1.07
C ALA A 10 -6.29 -0.03 -1.87
N ARG A 11 -5.28 -0.28 -2.71
CA ARG A 11 -4.60 0.76 -3.47
C ARG A 11 -5.39 1.24 -4.68
N THR A 12 -6.04 0.31 -5.37
CA THR A 12 -6.75 0.58 -6.62
C THR A 12 -8.18 0.11 -6.49
N LEU A 13 -9.10 0.89 -7.03
CA LEU A 13 -10.52 0.56 -7.17
C LEU A 13 -10.91 0.78 -8.62
N GLY A 14 -11.29 -0.30 -9.31
CA GLY A 14 -11.80 -0.24 -10.67
C GLY A 14 -13.24 -0.75 -10.73
N PHE A 15 -14.12 -0.04 -11.42
CA PHE A 15 -15.49 -0.49 -11.69
C PHE A 15 -16.11 0.24 -12.89
N ARG A 16 -17.15 -0.39 -13.46
CA ARG A 16 -17.99 0.25 -14.48
C ARG A 16 -18.99 1.21 -13.84
N HIS A 17 -18.97 2.47 -14.25
CA HIS A 17 -19.88 3.48 -13.72
C HIS A 17 -21.35 3.09 -13.99
N PRO A 18 -22.22 3.06 -12.97
CA PRO A 18 -23.55 2.48 -13.10
C PRO A 18 -24.50 3.27 -14.00
N VAL A 19 -24.21 4.55 -14.26
CA VAL A 19 -25.05 5.41 -15.10
C VAL A 19 -24.46 5.61 -16.50
N SER A 20 -23.16 5.90 -16.60
CA SER A 20 -22.50 6.16 -17.90
C SER A 20 -22.00 4.90 -18.59
N GLY A 21 -21.79 3.80 -17.85
CA GLY A 21 -21.25 2.56 -18.38
C GLY A 21 -19.74 2.61 -18.69
N GLU A 22 -19.07 3.71 -18.37
CA GLU A 22 -17.63 3.86 -18.57
C GLU A 22 -16.85 3.04 -17.54
N GLU A 23 -15.73 2.44 -17.96
CA GLU A 23 -14.77 1.85 -17.03
C GLU A 23 -14.01 2.98 -16.32
N MET A 24 -13.98 2.94 -14.99
CA MET A 24 -13.32 3.94 -14.17
C MET A 24 -12.32 3.27 -13.22
N ASP A 25 -11.15 3.88 -13.09
CA ASP A 25 -10.10 3.47 -12.16
C ASP A 25 -9.73 4.60 -11.21
N PHE A 26 -9.57 4.26 -9.94
CA PHE A 26 -9.17 5.16 -8.87
C PHE A 26 -7.96 4.59 -8.14
N GLU A 27 -7.08 5.47 -7.68
CA GLU A 27 -5.93 5.09 -6.85
C GLU A 27 -5.87 5.91 -5.55
N ALA A 28 -5.44 5.25 -4.48
CA ALA A 28 -5.14 5.86 -3.20
C ALA A 28 -3.65 5.71 -2.88
N PRO A 29 -2.93 6.79 -2.53
CA PRO A 29 -1.53 6.71 -2.14
C PRO A 29 -1.37 5.86 -0.88
N TRP A 30 -0.14 5.38 -0.64
CA TRP A 30 0.15 4.63 0.56
C TRP A 30 -0.04 5.47 1.82
N PRO A 31 -0.70 4.92 2.84
CA PRO A 31 -0.71 5.50 4.17
C PRO A 31 0.71 5.60 4.76
N ALA A 32 0.95 6.59 5.61
CA ALA A 32 2.28 6.86 6.18
C ALA A 32 2.82 5.70 7.04
N ASP A 33 1.94 4.97 7.72
CA ASP A 33 2.28 3.80 8.54
C ASP A 33 2.80 2.63 7.67
N PHE A 34 2.23 2.44 6.48
CA PHE A 34 2.66 1.47 5.49
C PHE A 34 4.05 1.78 4.92
N ALA A 35 4.26 3.03 4.50
CA ALA A 35 5.55 3.46 3.99
C ALA A 35 6.66 3.23 5.04
N SER A 36 6.37 3.60 6.29
CA SER A 36 7.29 3.41 7.41
C SER A 36 7.55 1.93 7.73
N LEU A 37 6.52 1.07 7.65
CA LEU A 37 6.67 -0.37 7.86
C LEU A 37 7.57 -1.01 6.79
N ILE A 38 7.33 -0.68 5.52
CA ILE A 38 8.12 -1.22 4.40
C ILE A 38 9.58 -0.79 4.52
N GLU A 39 9.83 0.48 4.84
CA GLU A 39 11.20 0.99 4.95
C GLU A 39 11.98 0.30 6.08
N ARG A 40 11.32 0.05 7.21
CA ARG A 40 11.92 -0.71 8.31
C ARG A 40 12.34 -2.11 7.87
N TRP A 41 11.51 -2.82 7.11
CA TRP A 41 11.83 -4.17 6.63
C TRP A 41 12.95 -4.16 5.59
N ARG A 42 12.94 -3.20 4.66
CA ARG A 42 14.04 -3.02 3.70
C ARG A 42 15.37 -2.81 4.40
N THR A 43 15.40 -1.93 5.40
CA THR A 43 16.60 -1.66 6.21
C THR A 43 17.08 -2.92 6.94
N TYR A 44 16.16 -3.69 7.54
CA TYR A 44 16.48 -4.92 8.25
C TYR A 44 17.07 -5.99 7.31
N THR A 45 16.42 -6.24 6.17
CA THR A 45 16.89 -7.21 5.19
C THR A 45 18.24 -6.81 4.59
N ALA A 46 18.44 -5.52 4.29
CA ALA A 46 19.73 -5.03 3.80
C ALA A 46 20.87 -5.31 4.81
N HIS A 47 20.62 -5.05 6.10
CA HIS A 47 21.58 -5.37 7.17
C HIS A 47 21.88 -6.87 7.30
N LEU A 48 20.89 -7.74 7.06
CA LEU A 48 21.09 -9.19 7.09
C LEU A 48 21.96 -9.68 5.92
N ILE A 49 21.79 -9.10 4.73
CA ILE A 49 22.55 -9.48 3.53
C ILE A 49 23.99 -8.96 3.60
N SER A 50 24.21 -7.83 4.28
CA SER A 50 25.55 -7.24 4.46
C SER A 50 26.38 -7.88 5.59
N ARG A 51 25.83 -8.88 6.30
CA ARG A 51 26.51 -9.64 7.36
C ARG A 51 26.91 -11.01 6.84
#